data_AF-W1PKE9-F1
#
_entry.id   AF-W1PKE9-F1
#
_cell.length_a   1.000
_cell.length_b   1.000
_cell.length_c   1.000
_cell.angle_alpha   90.00
_cell.angle_beta   90.00
_cell.angle_gamma   90.00
#
_symmetry.space_group_name_H-M   'P 1'
#
loop_
_entity.id
_entity.type
_entity.pdbx_description
1 polymer ?
#
loop_
_entity_poly.entity_id
_entity_poly.type
_entity_poly.pdbx_seq_one_letter_code
_entity_poly.pdbx_strand_id
1 'polypeptide(L)'
;MDTVPAEADKWAHPPFSATRDAYGNIYGRGAQDDKCVGMQYLEAVRRPKAKSYTPIRTMHISFVPDEEIGGYDGSMKFVESEEFKSLNVGFVLDEGGVSENDRYRVFYADRAPLSVILRAVGMPGHGSRMYEMGQWRI
;
A
#
# COMPACT_ATOMS: atom_id res chain seq x y z
N MET A 1 -1.23 -0.08 -10.09
CA MET A 1 -1.09 -0.56 -8.70
C MET A 1 0.23 -1.27 -8.61
N ASP A 2 1.13 -0.63 -7.90
CA ASP A 2 2.39 -1.19 -7.46
C ASP A 2 2.18 -2.35 -6.48
N THR A 3 3.27 -3.01 -6.15
CA THR A 3 3.34 -4.11 -5.20
C THR A 3 4.77 -4.16 -4.66
N VAL A 4 4.99 -4.64 -3.44
CA VAL A 4 6.35 -4.92 -2.97
C VAL A 4 7.10 -5.95 -3.84
N PRO A 5 8.44 -5.98 -3.79
CA PRO A 5 9.25 -7.03 -4.41
C PRO A 5 8.84 -8.46 -4.01
N ALA A 6 9.21 -9.42 -4.86
CA ALA A 6 9.02 -10.84 -4.61
C ALA A 6 10.30 -11.63 -4.93
N GLU A 7 10.73 -12.47 -3.99
CA GLU A 7 11.84 -13.41 -4.17
C GLU A 7 11.29 -14.73 -4.73
N ALA A 8 11.33 -14.89 -6.05
CA ALA A 8 10.60 -15.95 -6.76
C ALA A 8 10.92 -17.38 -6.29
N ASP A 9 12.14 -17.62 -5.81
CA ASP A 9 12.62 -18.90 -5.29
C ASP A 9 11.97 -19.29 -3.95
N LYS A 10 11.40 -18.32 -3.22
CA LYS A 10 10.68 -18.57 -1.96
C LYS A 10 9.18 -18.82 -2.14
N TRP A 11 8.67 -18.78 -3.38
CA TRP A 11 7.25 -18.95 -3.64
C TRP A 11 6.92 -20.36 -4.12
N ALA A 12 5.80 -20.91 -3.63
CA ALA A 12 5.25 -22.17 -4.13
C ALA A 12 4.76 -22.07 -5.59
N HIS A 13 4.40 -20.86 -6.03
CA HIS A 13 3.97 -20.55 -7.40
C HIS A 13 4.65 -19.26 -7.87
N PRO A 14 4.96 -19.09 -9.17
CA PRO A 14 5.60 -17.86 -9.64
C PRO A 14 4.79 -16.61 -9.22
N PRO A 15 5.41 -15.60 -8.59
CA PRO A 15 4.71 -14.54 -7.87
C PRO A 15 3.77 -13.71 -8.74
N PHE A 16 4.01 -13.63 -10.05
CA PHE A 16 3.19 -12.84 -10.98
C PHE A 16 2.37 -13.71 -11.94
N SER A 17 2.21 -15.00 -11.64
CA SER A 17 1.42 -15.93 -12.48
C SER A 17 -0.09 -15.86 -12.22
N ALA A 18 -0.51 -15.32 -11.06
CA ALA A 18 -1.89 -15.41 -10.58
C ALA A 18 -2.44 -16.84 -10.59
N THR A 19 -1.61 -17.81 -10.15
CA THR A 19 -1.99 -19.23 -10.13
C THR A 19 -3.19 -19.42 -9.23
N ARG A 20 -4.24 -20.08 -9.73
CA ARG A 20 -5.43 -20.45 -8.96
C ARG A 20 -5.41 -21.94 -8.64
N ASP A 21 -5.58 -22.30 -7.38
CA ASP A 21 -5.63 -23.70 -6.96
C ASP A 21 -7.05 -24.32 -7.11
N ALA A 22 -7.17 -25.59 -6.74
CA ALA A 22 -8.43 -26.33 -6.79
C ALA A 22 -9.47 -25.86 -5.75
N TYR A 23 -9.03 -25.21 -4.66
CA TYR A 23 -9.90 -24.63 -3.63
C TYR A 23 -10.36 -23.22 -3.99
N GLY A 24 -9.79 -22.64 -5.05
CA GLY A 24 -10.12 -21.32 -5.57
C GLY A 24 -9.24 -20.20 -5.05
N ASN A 25 -8.20 -20.51 -4.25
CA ASN A 25 -7.23 -19.53 -3.78
C ASN A 25 -6.39 -19.02 -4.94
N ILE A 26 -6.06 -17.73 -4.95
CA ILE A 26 -5.22 -17.11 -5.96
C ILE A 26 -3.88 -16.74 -5.34
N TYR A 27 -2.81 -17.32 -5.86
CA TYR A 27 -1.44 -17.05 -5.46
C TYR A 27 -0.82 -16.04 -6.42
N GLY A 28 -0.59 -14.83 -5.91
CA GLY A 28 0.11 -13.80 -6.64
C GLY A 28 0.50 -12.62 -5.76
N ARG A 29 1.65 -12.01 -6.04
CA ARG A 29 2.04 -10.72 -5.48
C ARG A 29 1.07 -9.65 -5.95
N GLY A 30 0.53 -8.90 -5.00
CA GLY A 30 -0.53 -7.96 -5.26
C GLY A 30 -1.93 -8.52 -5.09
N ALA A 31 -2.10 -9.84 -4.95
CA ALA A 31 -3.43 -10.46 -4.97
C ALA A 31 -4.30 -9.97 -3.80
N GLN A 32 -3.72 -9.84 -2.62
CA GLN A 32 -4.41 -9.34 -1.43
C GLN A 32 -4.22 -7.83 -1.25
N ASP A 33 -2.97 -7.37 -1.33
CA ASP A 33 -2.57 -5.97 -1.15
C ASP A 33 -1.96 -5.47 -2.48
N ASP A 34 -2.69 -4.68 -3.29
CA ASP A 34 -4.12 -4.35 -3.09
C ASP A 34 -4.98 -4.54 -4.36
N LYS A 35 -4.56 -5.44 -5.26
CA LYS A 35 -5.28 -5.64 -6.53
C LYS A 35 -6.67 -6.21 -6.33
N CYS A 36 -6.94 -6.93 -5.23
CA CYS A 36 -8.29 -7.45 -5.01
C CYS A 36 -9.30 -6.34 -4.73
N VAL A 37 -8.97 -5.30 -3.95
CA VAL A 37 -9.86 -4.16 -3.70
C VAL A 37 -10.06 -3.37 -4.99
N GLY A 38 -9.01 -3.16 -5.77
CA GLY A 38 -9.13 -2.54 -7.09
C GLY A 38 -10.11 -3.27 -8.02
N MET A 39 -10.05 -4.60 -8.07
CA MET A 39 -11.01 -5.41 -8.81
C MET A 39 -12.42 -5.35 -8.24
N GLN A 40 -12.57 -5.31 -6.90
CA GLN A 40 -13.86 -5.13 -6.25
C GLN A 40 -14.52 -3.80 -6.62
N TYR A 41 -13.76 -2.70 -6.68
CA TYR A 41 -14.26 -1.40 -7.12
C TYR A 41 -14.75 -1.42 -8.57
N LEU A 42 -13.97 -2.03 -9.48
CA LEU A 42 -14.40 -2.17 -10.87
C LEU A 42 -15.70 -2.97 -10.99
N GLU A 43 -15.84 -4.07 -10.24
CA GLU A 43 -17.06 -4.87 -10.20
C GLU A 43 -18.25 -4.12 -9.56
N ALA A 44 -17.99 -3.35 -8.50
CA ALA A 44 -18.99 -2.54 -7.81
C ALA A 44 -19.54 -1.41 -8.68
N VAL A 45 -18.77 -0.93 -9.67
CA VAL A 45 -19.27 0.00 -10.70
C VAL A 45 -19.94 -0.73 -11.85
N ARG A 46 -19.34 -1.84 -12.32
CA ARG A 46 -19.83 -2.59 -13.48
C ARG A 46 -21.23 -3.17 -13.25
N ARG A 47 -21.49 -3.76 -12.08
CA ARG A 47 -22.75 -4.47 -11.79
C ARG A 47 -23.97 -3.54 -11.72
N PRO A 48 -23.96 -2.40 -11.00
CA PRO A 48 -25.08 -1.47 -11.02
C PRO A 48 -25.27 -0.81 -12.39
N LYS A 49 -24.18 -0.46 -13.08
CA LYS A 49 -24.26 0.11 -14.43
C LYS A 49 -24.93 -0.84 -15.42
N ALA A 50 -24.67 -2.14 -15.33
CA ALA A 50 -25.35 -3.17 -16.12
C ALA A 50 -26.85 -3.28 -15.82
N LYS A 51 -27.30 -2.77 -14.67
CA LYS A 51 -28.72 -2.68 -14.26
C LYS A 51 -29.30 -1.28 -14.48
N SER A 52 -28.64 -0.43 -15.28
CA SER A 52 -29.05 0.95 -15.56
C SER A 52 -29.20 1.83 -14.31
N TYR A 53 -28.47 1.52 -13.23
CA TYR A 53 -28.43 2.35 -12.04
C TYR A 53 -27.52 3.58 -12.28
N THR A 54 -28.03 4.75 -11.93
CA THR A 54 -27.29 6.02 -11.97
C THR A 54 -27.11 6.55 -10.55
N PRO A 55 -25.87 6.64 -10.05
CA PRO A 55 -25.60 7.22 -8.73
C PRO A 55 -25.98 8.70 -8.65
N ILE A 56 -26.34 9.17 -7.45
CA ILE A 56 -26.65 10.59 -7.18
C ILE A 56 -25.39 11.47 -7.26
N ARG A 57 -24.21 10.89 -7.01
CA ARG A 57 -22.90 11.57 -7.05
C ARG A 57 -21.97 10.87 -8.03
N THR A 58 -21.07 11.63 -8.64
CA THR A 58 -19.99 11.04 -9.45
C THR A 58 -19.11 10.14 -8.59
N MET A 59 -18.81 8.95 -9.09
CA MET A 59 -17.83 8.05 -8.48
C MET A 59 -16.53 8.16 -9.29
N HIS A 60 -15.43 8.48 -8.59
CA HIS A 60 -14.09 8.49 -9.16
C HIS A 60 -13.33 7.29 -8.63
N ILE A 61 -12.62 6.58 -9.50
CA ILE A 61 -11.70 5.50 -9.12
C ILE A 61 -10.31 5.93 -9.58
N SER A 62 -9.36 5.98 -8.64
CA SER A 62 -7.97 6.28 -8.91
C SER A 62 -7.10 5.09 -8.55
N PHE A 63 -6.19 4.72 -9.45
CA PHE A 63 -5.17 3.71 -9.19
C PHE A 63 -3.82 4.41 -9.23
N VAL A 64 -3.27 4.69 -8.06
CA VAL A 64 -1.99 5.39 -7.91
C VAL A 64 -0.85 4.37 -7.82
N PRO A 65 0.37 4.74 -8.26
CA PRO A 65 1.58 4.00 -7.93
C PRO A 65 2.12 4.43 -6.56
N ASP A 66 3.21 3.79 -6.14
CA ASP A 66 4.15 4.25 -5.12
C ASP A 66 3.67 4.10 -3.66
N GLU A 67 2.48 3.54 -3.42
CA GLU A 67 1.92 3.36 -2.07
C GLU A 67 2.89 2.60 -1.17
N GLU A 68 3.46 1.50 -1.70
CA GLU A 68 4.29 0.54 -0.95
C GLU A 68 5.62 1.14 -0.47
N ILE A 69 5.96 2.34 -0.94
CA ILE A 69 7.14 3.11 -0.52
C ILE A 69 6.79 4.51 0.04
N GLY A 70 5.50 4.76 0.32
CA GLY A 70 5.01 5.95 1.03
C GLY A 70 4.18 6.93 0.19
N GLY A 71 3.98 6.67 -1.11
CA GLY A 71 3.08 7.43 -1.97
C GLY A 71 3.54 8.85 -2.33
N TYR A 72 4.82 9.17 -2.10
CA TYR A 72 5.37 10.52 -2.30
C TYR A 72 5.29 10.97 -3.76
N ASP A 73 5.61 10.08 -4.70
CA ASP A 73 5.55 10.38 -6.14
C ASP A 73 4.19 9.99 -6.76
N GLY A 74 3.33 9.33 -5.99
CA GLY A 74 1.99 8.89 -6.37
C GLY A 74 0.89 9.80 -5.83
N SER A 75 0.17 9.31 -4.81
CA SER A 75 -1.01 9.97 -4.25
C SER A 75 -0.72 11.38 -3.73
N MET A 76 0.44 11.61 -3.09
CA MET A 76 0.81 12.91 -2.52
C MET A 76 0.88 14.01 -3.59
N LYS A 77 1.53 13.75 -4.72
CA LYS A 77 1.56 14.69 -5.85
C LYS A 77 0.20 14.84 -6.52
N PHE A 78 -0.55 13.74 -6.64
CA PHE A 78 -1.87 13.77 -7.26
C PHE A 78 -2.83 14.68 -6.51
N VAL A 79 -2.88 14.63 -5.17
CA VAL A 79 -3.80 15.46 -4.38
C VAL A 79 -3.49 16.96 -4.45
N GLU A 80 -2.26 17.34 -4.79
CA GLU A 80 -1.85 18.75 -4.97
C GLU A 80 -2.24 19.30 -6.34
N SER A 81 -2.52 18.43 -7.31
CA SER A 81 -2.81 18.78 -8.71
C SER A 81 -4.15 19.51 -8.92
N GLU A 82 -4.26 20.27 -10.02
CA GLU A 82 -5.53 20.89 -10.42
C GLU A 82 -6.55 19.84 -10.88
N GLU A 83 -6.07 18.73 -11.45
CA GLU A 83 -6.87 17.58 -11.84
C GLU A 83 -7.63 17.02 -10.64
N PHE A 84 -6.96 16.77 -9.52
CA PHE A 84 -7.61 16.28 -8.30
C PHE A 84 -8.62 17.29 -7.74
N LYS A 85 -8.27 18.58 -7.69
CA LYS A 85 -9.18 19.65 -7.24
C LYS A 85 -10.45 19.70 -8.10
N SER A 86 -10.32 19.49 -9.41
CA SER A 86 -11.46 19.50 -10.34
C SER A 86 -12.44 18.34 -10.12
N LEU A 87 -12.03 17.25 -9.48
CA LEU A 87 -12.90 16.12 -9.15
C LEU A 87 -13.96 16.47 -8.11
N ASN A 88 -13.77 17.54 -7.32
CA ASN A 88 -14.71 17.97 -6.28
C ASN A 88 -15.11 16.84 -5.32
N VAL A 89 -14.09 16.14 -4.79
CA VAL A 89 -14.26 14.97 -3.93
C VAL A 89 -14.77 15.39 -2.54
N GLY A 90 -15.90 14.82 -2.12
CA GLY A 90 -16.45 15.04 -0.77
C GLY A 90 -16.15 13.92 0.24
N PHE A 91 -15.76 12.74 -0.23
CA PHE A 91 -15.47 11.56 0.59
C PHE A 91 -14.59 10.59 -0.20
N VAL A 92 -13.67 9.91 0.49
CA VAL A 92 -12.72 8.95 -0.08
C VAL A 92 -12.82 7.64 0.70
N LEU A 93 -12.78 6.53 -0.02
CA LEU A 93 -12.50 5.20 0.51
C LEU A 93 -11.08 4.83 0.09
N ASP A 94 -10.28 4.40 1.06
CA ASP A 94 -8.93 3.88 0.82
C ASP A 94 -8.94 2.35 0.70
N GLU A 95 -7.76 1.72 0.58
CA GLU A 95 -7.56 0.26 0.62
C GLU A 95 -8.33 -0.39 1.79
N GLY A 96 -8.22 0.24 2.96
CA GLY A 96 -8.81 -0.28 4.18
C GLY A 96 -8.03 -1.49 4.70
N GLY A 97 -8.71 -2.62 4.88
CA GLY A 97 -8.07 -3.81 5.43
C GLY A 97 -8.75 -5.09 5.01
N VAL A 98 -7.97 -6.16 5.01
CA VAL A 98 -8.39 -7.47 4.54
C VAL A 98 -9.39 -8.11 5.49
N SER A 99 -10.39 -8.79 4.92
CA SER A 99 -11.43 -9.49 5.66
C SER A 99 -11.46 -10.96 5.27
N GLU A 100 -11.45 -11.85 6.24
CA GLU A 100 -11.46 -13.31 6.02
C GLU A 100 -12.85 -13.85 5.62
N ASN A 101 -13.90 -13.04 5.80
CA ASN A 101 -15.30 -13.38 5.55
C ASN A 101 -16.10 -12.13 5.18
N ASP A 102 -17.43 -12.26 5.07
CA ASP A 102 -18.35 -11.18 4.68
C ASP A 102 -18.54 -10.07 5.73
N ARG A 103 -17.66 -9.96 6.72
CA ARG A 103 -17.66 -8.90 7.74
C ARG A 103 -16.48 -7.97 7.52
N TYR A 104 -16.80 -6.77 7.04
CA TYR A 104 -15.82 -5.73 6.76
C TYR A 104 -15.64 -4.80 7.95
N ARG A 105 -14.39 -4.48 8.26
CA ARG A 105 -14.06 -3.45 9.25
C ARG A 105 -13.99 -2.10 8.56
N VAL A 106 -14.55 -1.09 9.21
CA VAL A 106 -14.46 0.29 8.73
C VAL A 106 -13.44 1.02 9.59
N PHE A 107 -12.41 1.53 8.93
CA PHE A 107 -11.40 2.38 9.53
C PHE A 107 -11.73 3.83 9.19
N TYR A 108 -11.58 4.72 10.17
CA TYR A 108 -11.84 6.16 10.00
C TYR A 108 -10.56 7.01 10.15
N ALA A 109 -9.44 6.36 10.46
CA ALA A 109 -8.14 7.00 10.63
C ALA A 109 -7.04 5.94 10.62
N ASP A 110 -5.88 6.33 10.12
CA ASP A 110 -4.63 5.57 10.21
C ASP A 110 -3.60 6.26 11.10
N ARG A 111 -2.60 5.49 11.49
CA ARG A 111 -1.45 6.01 12.24
C ARG A 111 -0.38 6.47 11.26
N ALA A 112 0.29 7.57 11.60
CA ALA A 112 1.46 7.99 10.86
C ALA A 112 2.66 7.06 11.16
N PRO A 113 3.29 6.47 10.14
CA PRO A 113 4.53 5.72 10.35
C PRO A 113 5.67 6.68 10.73
N LEU A 114 6.52 6.26 11.68
CA LEU A 114 7.73 6.98 12.06
C LEU A 114 8.92 6.02 12.01
N SER A 115 9.73 6.14 10.96
CA SER A 115 10.95 5.37 10.78
C SER A 115 12.16 6.19 11.21
N VAL A 116 13.00 5.63 12.10
CA VAL A 116 14.22 6.28 12.59
C VAL A 116 15.43 5.41 12.26
N ILE A 117 16.40 5.98 11.56
CA ILE A 117 17.70 5.34 11.33
C ILE A 117 18.68 5.87 12.38
N LEU A 118 19.01 5.03 13.36
CA LEU A 118 20.03 5.34 14.35
C LEU A 118 21.39 4.84 13.87
N ARG A 119 22.32 5.79 13.65
CA ARG A 119 23.71 5.48 13.28
C ARG A 119 24.64 5.94 14.40
N ALA A 120 25.21 4.99 15.12
CA ALA A 120 26.33 5.26 16.02
C ALA A 120 27.64 5.04 15.25
N VAL A 121 28.51 6.05 15.23
CA VAL A 121 29.84 5.97 14.61
C VAL A 121 30.87 6.16 15.71
N GLY A 122 31.80 5.21 15.79
CA GLY A 122 32.92 5.25 16.72
C GLY A 122 34.12 4.54 16.12
N MET A 123 35.30 4.78 16.68
CA MET A 123 36.49 4.04 16.27
C MET A 123 36.38 2.58 16.72
N PRO A 124 36.71 1.60 15.85
CA PRO A 124 36.76 0.21 16.26
C PRO A 124 37.85 0.01 17.32
N GLY A 125 37.53 -0.71 18.39
CA GLY A 125 38.42 -0.98 19.50
C GLY A 125 38.44 -2.46 19.86
N HIS A 126 39.47 -2.88 20.59
CA HIS A 126 39.55 -4.24 21.10
C HIS A 126 38.59 -4.40 22.29
N GLY A 127 37.74 -5.44 22.29
CA GLY A 127 36.68 -5.60 23.30
C GLY A 127 37.16 -5.71 24.77
N SER A 128 38.46 -5.92 25.00
CA SER A 128 39.07 -5.93 26.33
C SER A 128 39.65 -4.58 26.78
N ARG A 129 39.61 -3.54 25.93
CA ARG A 129 40.08 -2.20 26.25
C ARG A 129 38.94 -1.19 26.19
N MET A 130 38.63 -0.58 27.34
CA MET A 130 37.81 0.63 27.36
C MET A 130 38.59 1.75 26.67
N TYR A 131 37.92 2.47 25.77
CA TYR A 131 38.49 3.64 25.09
C TYR A 131 38.64 4.78 26.11
N GLU A 132 39.86 5.29 26.34
CA GLU A 132 40.07 6.42 27.26
C GLU A 132 39.50 7.71 26.63
N MET A 133 38.54 8.34 27.33
CA MET A 133 37.90 9.58 26.90
C MET A 133 38.89 10.75 27.02
N GLY A 134 39.37 11.25 25.88
CA GLY A 134 40.29 12.39 25.90
C GLY A 134 40.51 13.06 24.56
N GLN A 135 39.46 13.39 23.81
CA GLN A 135 39.42 14.47 22.79
C GLN A 135 38.07 14.51 22.05
N TRP A 136 37.06 15.15 22.63
CA TRP A 136 35.98 15.74 21.84
C TRP A 136 36.36 17.20 21.57
N ARG A 137 36.52 17.57 20.30
CA ARG A 137 36.48 18.98 19.89
C ARG A 137 35.11 19.25 19.30
N ILE A 138 34.42 20.20 19.91
CA ILE A 138 33.22 20.88 19.40
C ILE A 138 33.62 21.70 18.17
#